data_AF-A0A918R5J6-F1
#
_entry.id   AF-A0A918R5J6-F1
#
_cell.length_a   1.000
_cell.length_b   1.000
_cell.length_c   1.000
_cell.angle_alpha   90.00
_cell.angle_beta   90.00
_cell.angle_gamma   90.00
#
_symmetry.space_group_name_H-M   'P 1'
#
loop_
_entity.id
_entity.type
_entity.pdbx_description
1 polymer ?
#
loop_
_entity_poly.entity_id
_entity_poly.type
_entity_poly.pdbx_seq_one_letter_code
_entity_poly.pdbx_strand_id
1 'polypeptide(L)'
;MPFGRAGGPNGTARCGRVADILESMRTYGVSADGTGGSGGRHGPRAGRAAPAVPRSRRPARPAGRRVWWSWWCWTTLGETVGFCVPAAAGAAAGDASTALAWSLLPAAGLAEGALLGAAQARVLRRVLPAVRPRRWIAATAGAACVAWLLGLLLPLLAVRVPSAPAVAVPAAVVGAALLLSLGCAQWWVLRGQVPRAHRWIVATAAAWLAGLAVFCAVAMPLWHPGQSAVLIAGIGALAGLLMAATVAAVTGAALLRLLDRPADASAVDQRPAPPHTSPPRTS
;
A
#
# COMPACT_ATOMS: atom_id res chain seq x y z
N MET A 1 -17.86 -32.54 46.75
CA MET A 1 -18.84 -33.07 45.77
C MET A 1 -18.16 -33.14 44.40
N PRO A 2 -18.01 -34.32 43.78
CA PRO A 2 -17.32 -34.44 42.48
C PRO A 2 -18.32 -34.50 41.33
N PHE A 3 -18.09 -33.71 40.27
CA PHE A 3 -18.84 -33.79 39.02
C PHE A 3 -18.09 -34.63 37.98
N GLY A 4 -18.64 -35.82 37.72
CA GLY A 4 -18.99 -36.37 36.39
C GLY A 4 -17.99 -36.27 35.24
N ARG A 5 -17.39 -37.42 34.91
CA ARG A 5 -16.89 -37.79 33.58
C ARG A 5 -18.04 -37.88 32.57
N ALA A 6 -17.82 -37.41 31.34
CA ALA A 6 -18.53 -37.85 30.14
C ALA A 6 -17.51 -38.21 29.04
N GLY A 7 -17.62 -39.43 28.51
CA GLY A 7 -16.91 -39.91 27.31
C GLY A 7 -17.79 -39.72 26.07
N GLY A 8 -17.20 -39.35 24.93
CA GLY A 8 -17.06 -40.23 23.76
C GLY A 8 -17.61 -39.57 22.47
N PRO A 9 -17.49 -40.18 21.28
CA PRO A 9 -16.32 -40.10 20.41
C PRO A 9 -16.62 -39.64 18.96
N ASN A 10 -15.54 -39.52 18.16
CA ASN A 10 -15.46 -39.58 16.69
C ASN A 10 -15.93 -38.37 15.84
N GLY A 11 -14.94 -37.77 15.16
CA GLY A 11 -15.13 -36.78 14.10
C GLY A 11 -13.87 -36.61 13.26
N THR A 12 -13.35 -37.70 12.70
CA THR A 12 -12.34 -37.69 11.63
C THR A 12 -12.99 -37.18 10.34
N ALA A 13 -12.69 -35.94 9.93
CA ALA A 13 -13.03 -35.46 8.59
C ALA A 13 -11.97 -34.49 8.03
N ARG A 14 -11.11 -35.05 7.17
CA ARG A 14 -10.47 -34.44 6.00
C ARG A 14 -9.61 -33.19 6.24
N CYS A 15 -8.39 -33.45 6.70
CA CYS A 15 -7.21 -32.68 6.30
C CYS A 15 -6.87 -33.03 4.85
N GLY A 16 -7.26 -32.18 3.90
CA GLY A 16 -7.03 -32.42 2.48
C GLY A 16 -7.56 -31.27 1.63
N ARG A 17 -6.79 -30.16 1.56
CA ARG A 17 -6.81 -29.17 0.46
C ARG A 17 -5.84 -27.99 0.66
N VAL A 18 -4.56 -28.31 0.89
CA VAL A 18 -3.48 -27.31 0.76
C VAL A 18 -2.50 -27.69 -0.36
N ALA A 19 -2.44 -28.97 -0.76
CA ALA A 19 -1.67 -29.43 -1.91
C ALA A 19 -2.31 -29.02 -3.27
N ASP A 20 -3.64 -29.02 -3.37
CA ASP A 20 -4.35 -28.74 -4.63
C ASP A 20 -4.22 -27.29 -5.16
N ILE A 21 -3.85 -26.34 -4.29
CA ILE A 21 -3.71 -24.93 -4.67
C ILE A 21 -2.31 -24.62 -5.25
N LEU A 22 -1.31 -25.46 -4.94
CA LEU A 22 0.04 -25.31 -5.48
C LEU A 22 0.23 -26.06 -6.81
N GLU A 23 -0.56 -27.10 -7.06
CA GLU A 23 -0.58 -27.82 -8.35
C GLU A 23 -1.20 -26.97 -9.48
N SER A 24 -2.23 -26.17 -9.17
CA SER A 24 -2.94 -25.32 -10.14
C SER A 24 -2.11 -24.13 -10.67
N MET A 25 -0.99 -23.78 -10.02
CA MET A 25 -0.08 -22.73 -10.49
C MET A 25 1.01 -23.22 -11.45
N ARG A 26 1.16 -24.54 -11.65
CA ARG A 26 2.20 -25.12 -12.52
C ARG A 26 1.70 -25.38 -13.96
N THR A 27 0.40 -25.25 -14.22
CA THR A 27 -0.23 -25.62 -15.51
C THR A 27 -0.36 -24.49 -16.53
N TYR A 28 0.03 -23.25 -16.22
CA TYR A 28 0.11 -22.17 -17.22
C TYR A 28 1.46 -22.20 -17.94
N GLY A 29 1.75 -23.36 -18.54
CA GLY A 29 2.81 -23.57 -19.51
C GLY A 29 2.42 -22.94 -20.85
N VAL A 30 3.33 -22.10 -21.32
CA VAL A 30 3.56 -21.63 -22.69
C VAL A 30 3.05 -22.62 -23.75
N SER A 31 2.04 -22.21 -24.51
CA SER A 31 1.74 -22.77 -25.85
C SER A 31 2.67 -22.11 -26.86
N ALA A 32 3.57 -22.89 -27.42
CA ALA A 32 4.28 -22.60 -28.64
C ALA A 32 3.64 -23.42 -29.77
N ASP A 33 3.07 -22.72 -30.76
CA ASP A 33 2.71 -23.16 -32.12
C ASP A 33 2.16 -21.90 -32.81
N GLY A 34 2.47 -21.53 -34.05
CA GLY A 34 3.27 -22.12 -35.10
C GLY A 34 3.19 -21.20 -36.34
N THR A 35 4.21 -21.31 -37.19
CA THR A 35 4.15 -21.27 -38.67
C THR A 35 3.50 -20.11 -39.44
N GLY A 36 4.34 -19.45 -40.25
CA GLY A 36 4.14 -19.40 -41.71
C GLY A 36 3.44 -18.17 -42.32
N GLY A 37 4.16 -17.40 -43.13
CA GLY A 37 3.54 -16.36 -43.96
C GLY A 37 4.54 -15.53 -44.78
N SER A 38 4.87 -16.04 -45.97
CA SER A 38 5.74 -15.44 -46.99
C SER A 38 5.07 -14.27 -47.74
N GLY A 39 5.89 -13.29 -48.17
CA GLY A 39 5.73 -12.63 -49.48
C GLY A 39 5.09 -11.24 -49.50
N GLY A 40 5.85 -10.21 -49.90
CA GLY A 40 5.29 -8.89 -50.22
C GLY A 40 6.35 -7.87 -50.67
N ARG A 41 6.35 -7.55 -51.96
CA ARG A 41 7.36 -6.78 -52.72
C ARG A 41 7.43 -5.28 -52.42
N HIS A 42 8.58 -4.73 -52.84
CA HIS A 42 8.98 -3.33 -52.97
C HIS A 42 7.96 -2.36 -53.59
N GLY A 43 8.02 -1.12 -53.10
CA GLY A 43 7.71 0.10 -53.86
C GLY A 43 8.34 1.33 -53.18
N PRO A 44 9.23 2.10 -53.85
CA PRO A 44 9.78 3.32 -53.31
C PRO A 44 8.81 4.49 -53.56
N ARG A 45 8.26 5.08 -52.49
CA ARG A 45 7.46 6.31 -52.59
C ARG A 45 8.28 7.53 -52.18
N ALA A 46 8.31 8.45 -53.13
CA ALA A 46 9.03 9.71 -53.13
C ALA A 46 8.60 10.68 -52.02
N GLY A 47 9.60 11.47 -51.62
CA GLY A 47 9.57 12.79 -50.99
C GLY A 47 8.22 13.39 -50.61
N ARG A 48 7.98 13.48 -49.30
CA ARG A 48 7.02 14.43 -48.73
C ARG A 48 7.76 15.31 -47.73
N ALA A 49 7.83 16.60 -48.06
CA ALA A 49 8.42 17.63 -47.23
C ALA A 49 7.86 17.60 -45.80
N ALA A 50 8.76 17.63 -44.83
CA ALA A 50 8.43 17.58 -43.41
C ALA A 50 7.72 18.88 -42.99
N PRO A 51 6.45 18.84 -42.55
CA PRO A 51 5.84 20.01 -41.94
C PRO A 51 6.52 20.31 -40.61
N ALA A 52 6.84 21.59 -40.39
CA ALA A 52 7.44 22.09 -39.17
C ALA A 52 6.63 21.61 -37.95
N VAL A 53 7.27 20.83 -37.08
CA VAL A 53 6.67 20.31 -35.85
C VAL A 53 6.39 21.50 -34.93
N PRO A 54 5.13 21.82 -34.59
CA PRO A 54 4.85 22.83 -33.58
C PRO A 54 5.27 22.27 -32.22
N ARG A 55 6.50 22.58 -31.81
CA ARG A 55 6.93 22.42 -30.42
C ARG A 55 6.34 23.56 -29.60
N SER A 56 5.17 23.34 -29.00
CA SER A 56 4.81 23.83 -27.67
C SER A 56 3.30 23.75 -27.41
N ARG A 57 2.93 23.02 -26.35
CA ARG A 57 1.96 23.43 -25.31
C ARG A 57 1.89 22.35 -24.23
N ARG A 58 2.75 22.42 -23.21
CA ARG A 58 2.46 21.78 -21.92
C ARG A 58 1.59 22.75 -21.10
N PRO A 59 0.30 22.44 -20.95
CA PRO A 59 -0.31 22.59 -19.63
C PRO A 59 -1.14 21.35 -19.27
N ALA A 60 -0.51 20.18 -19.18
CA ALA A 60 -1.15 18.98 -18.64
C ALA A 60 -1.08 18.96 -17.09
N ARG A 61 -1.75 19.93 -16.43
CA ARG A 61 -1.89 20.01 -14.96
C ARG A 61 -3.31 19.75 -14.39
N PRO A 62 -4.43 19.74 -15.15
CA PRO A 62 -5.76 19.48 -14.58
C PRO A 62 -5.98 18.04 -14.07
N ALA A 63 -5.35 17.04 -14.69
CA ALA A 63 -5.58 15.63 -14.36
C ALA A 63 -5.01 15.25 -12.99
N GLY A 64 -3.80 15.73 -12.67
CA GLY A 64 -3.13 15.45 -11.39
C GLY A 64 -3.95 15.96 -10.20
N ARG A 65 -4.48 17.18 -10.26
CA ARG A 65 -5.29 17.75 -9.15
C ARG A 65 -6.55 16.93 -8.87
N ARG A 66 -7.25 16.46 -9.92
CA ARG A 66 -8.44 15.60 -9.76
C ARG A 66 -8.09 14.24 -9.15
N VAL A 67 -6.99 13.63 -9.59
CA VAL A 67 -6.50 12.35 -9.04
C VAL A 67 -6.11 12.52 -7.57
N TRP A 68 -5.36 13.57 -7.23
CA TRP A 68 -4.96 13.85 -5.85
C TRP A 68 -6.16 14.10 -4.93
N TRP A 69 -7.13 14.90 -5.37
CA TRP A 69 -8.34 15.14 -4.57
C TRP A 69 -9.16 13.86 -4.37
N SER A 70 -9.34 13.08 -5.44
CA SER A 70 -10.01 11.77 -5.34
C SER A 70 -9.26 10.83 -4.39
N TRP A 71 -7.93 10.79 -4.47
CA TRP A 71 -7.10 10.00 -3.55
C TRP A 71 -7.31 10.46 -2.12
N TRP A 72 -7.15 11.76 -1.86
CA TRP A 72 -7.30 12.35 -0.54
C TRP A 72 -8.66 12.03 0.08
N CYS A 73 -9.77 12.27 -0.64
CA CYS A 73 -11.12 11.98 -0.13
C CYS A 73 -11.34 10.49 0.16
N TRP A 74 -11.02 9.60 -0.78
CA TRP A 74 -11.27 8.17 -0.59
C TRP A 74 -10.36 7.59 0.50
N THR A 75 -9.07 7.91 0.49
CA THR A 75 -8.13 7.41 1.51
C THR A 75 -8.48 7.95 2.90
N THR A 76 -8.83 9.23 3.03
CA THR A 76 -9.28 9.79 4.33
C THR A 76 -10.53 9.08 4.83
N LEU A 77 -11.53 8.88 3.96
CA LEU A 77 -12.76 8.19 4.33
C LEU A 77 -12.51 6.72 4.71
N GLY A 78 -11.76 5.99 3.89
CA GLY A 78 -11.46 4.58 4.13
C GLY A 78 -10.64 4.37 5.39
N GLU A 79 -9.68 5.23 5.65
CA GLU A 79 -8.88 5.23 6.88
C GLU A 79 -9.72 5.59 8.10
N THR A 80 -10.53 6.66 8.04
CA THR A 80 -11.37 7.08 9.17
C THR A 80 -12.36 5.99 9.56
N VAL A 81 -13.02 5.39 8.57
CA VAL A 81 -13.94 4.26 8.80
C VAL A 81 -13.19 3.01 9.27
N GLY A 82 -12.01 2.76 8.70
CA GLY A 82 -11.13 1.65 9.09
C GLY A 82 -10.72 1.75 10.55
N PHE A 83 -10.28 2.93 10.98
CA PHE A 83 -9.79 3.24 12.32
C PHE A 83 -10.86 3.08 13.40
N CYS A 84 -12.15 3.20 13.05
CA CYS A 84 -13.24 2.89 13.98
C CYS A 84 -13.20 1.44 14.47
N VAL A 85 -12.72 0.50 13.65
CA VAL A 85 -12.67 -0.93 14.00
C VAL A 85 -11.68 -1.20 15.14
N PRO A 86 -10.38 -0.85 15.05
CA PRO A 86 -9.46 -1.01 16.16
C PRO A 86 -9.77 -0.11 17.34
N ALA A 87 -10.36 1.08 17.14
CA ALA A 87 -10.82 1.91 18.25
C ALA A 87 -11.89 1.20 19.08
N ALA A 88 -12.91 0.61 18.43
CA ALA A 88 -13.94 -0.18 19.09
C ALA A 88 -13.36 -1.45 19.73
N ALA A 89 -12.45 -2.14 19.03
CA ALA A 89 -11.77 -3.31 19.56
C ALA A 89 -10.92 -2.99 20.80
N GLY A 90 -10.20 -1.86 20.80
CA GLY A 90 -9.41 -1.39 21.93
C GLY A 90 -10.30 -1.02 23.13
N ALA A 91 -11.42 -0.34 22.89
CA ALA A 91 -12.41 -0.05 23.93
C ALA A 91 -13.01 -1.34 24.53
N ALA A 92 -13.34 -2.33 23.70
CA ALA A 92 -13.85 -3.62 24.15
C ALA A 92 -12.79 -4.48 24.85
N ALA A 93 -11.50 -4.29 24.52
CA ALA A 93 -10.39 -5.04 25.10
C ALA A 93 -9.91 -4.49 26.45
N GLY A 94 -10.44 -3.36 26.95
CA GLY A 94 -9.95 -2.68 28.16
C GLY A 94 -9.85 -3.59 29.39
N ASP A 95 -10.81 -4.48 29.57
CA ASP A 95 -10.83 -5.48 30.66
C ASP A 95 -10.54 -6.93 30.16
N ALA A 96 -10.18 -7.08 28.89
CA ALA A 96 -9.95 -8.37 28.28
C ALA A 96 -8.61 -8.99 28.71
N SER A 97 -8.54 -10.33 28.67
CA SER A 97 -7.27 -11.02 28.86
C SER A 97 -6.25 -10.60 27.79
N THR A 98 -4.97 -10.55 28.16
CA THR A 98 -3.86 -10.27 27.24
C THR A 98 -3.95 -11.14 25.98
N ALA A 99 -4.28 -12.42 26.12
CA ALA A 99 -4.43 -13.35 25.00
C ALA A 99 -5.52 -12.91 24.01
N LEU A 100 -6.64 -12.37 24.50
CA LEU A 100 -7.71 -11.87 23.65
C LEU A 100 -7.27 -10.58 22.92
N ALA A 101 -6.59 -9.65 23.60
CA ALA A 101 -6.06 -8.43 22.97
C ALA A 101 -5.08 -8.74 21.83
N TRP A 102 -4.19 -9.72 22.02
CA TRP A 102 -3.23 -10.20 21.01
C TRP A 102 -3.87 -10.86 19.78
N SER A 103 -5.14 -11.25 19.87
CA SER A 103 -5.88 -11.81 18.72
C SER A 103 -6.81 -10.77 18.10
N LEU A 104 -7.53 -10.03 18.94
CA LEU A 104 -8.57 -9.09 18.55
C LEU A 104 -8.00 -7.85 17.83
N LEU A 105 -6.91 -7.26 18.35
CA LEU A 105 -6.36 -6.02 17.78
C LEU A 105 -5.68 -6.25 16.42
N PRO A 106 -4.89 -7.31 16.20
CA PRO A 106 -4.41 -7.64 14.86
C PRO A 106 -5.53 -7.96 13.86
N ALA A 107 -6.59 -8.63 14.30
CA ALA A 107 -7.77 -8.88 13.46
C ALA A 107 -8.51 -7.57 13.10
N ALA A 108 -8.64 -6.64 14.06
CA ALA A 108 -9.16 -5.31 13.81
C ALA A 108 -8.28 -4.52 12.83
N GLY A 109 -6.95 -4.61 12.98
CA GLY A 109 -5.97 -4.05 12.06
C GLY A 109 -6.08 -4.60 10.64
N LEU A 110 -6.34 -5.90 10.51
CA LEU A 110 -6.58 -6.53 9.21
C LEU A 110 -7.83 -5.91 8.53
N ALA A 111 -8.91 -5.70 9.28
CA ALA A 111 -10.13 -5.08 8.78
C ALA A 111 -9.92 -3.60 8.40
N GLU A 112 -9.25 -2.83 9.25
CA GLU A 112 -8.84 -1.45 8.97
C GLU A 112 -8.03 -1.35 7.68
N GLY A 113 -6.95 -2.15 7.56
CA GLY A 113 -6.10 -2.16 6.37
C GLY A 113 -6.85 -2.61 5.11
N ALA A 114 -7.86 -3.48 5.24
CA ALA A 114 -8.71 -3.86 4.12
C ALA A 114 -9.59 -2.69 3.64
N LEU A 115 -10.18 -1.91 4.57
CA LEU A 115 -10.99 -0.74 4.26
C LEU A 115 -10.15 0.39 3.63
N LEU A 116 -9.00 0.70 4.24
CA LEU A 116 -8.01 1.62 3.68
C LEU A 116 -7.59 1.19 2.26
N GLY A 117 -7.18 -0.07 2.13
CA GLY A 117 -6.74 -0.65 0.87
C GLY A 117 -7.85 -0.61 -0.20
N ALA A 118 -9.11 -0.87 0.16
CA ALA A 118 -10.22 -0.83 -0.78
C ALA A 118 -10.48 0.59 -1.29
N ALA A 119 -10.40 1.59 -0.40
CA ALA A 119 -10.58 2.98 -0.77
C ALA A 119 -9.44 3.48 -1.69
N GLN A 120 -8.19 3.15 -1.37
CA GLN A 120 -7.04 3.44 -2.24
C GLN A 120 -7.17 2.72 -3.60
N ALA A 121 -7.52 1.43 -3.60
CA ALA A 121 -7.67 0.64 -4.83
C ALA A 121 -8.73 1.19 -5.78
N ARG A 122 -9.79 1.83 -5.25
CA ARG A 122 -10.82 2.50 -6.06
C ARG A 122 -10.23 3.62 -6.93
N VAL A 123 -9.25 4.35 -6.42
CA VAL A 123 -8.56 5.41 -7.16
C VAL A 123 -7.46 4.80 -8.03
N LEU A 124 -6.66 3.87 -7.50
CA LEU A 124 -5.58 3.21 -8.27
C LEU A 124 -6.07 2.57 -9.55
N ARG A 125 -7.23 1.89 -9.54
CA ARG A 125 -7.77 1.23 -10.75
C ARG A 125 -7.97 2.20 -11.92
N ARG A 126 -8.17 3.50 -11.66
CA ARG A 126 -8.36 4.52 -12.69
C ARG A 126 -7.04 5.00 -13.29
N VAL A 127 -5.96 5.00 -12.52
CA VAL A 127 -4.66 5.56 -12.92
C VAL A 127 -3.60 4.49 -13.23
N LEU A 128 -3.77 3.29 -12.69
CA LEU A 128 -2.93 2.12 -12.90
C LEU A 128 -3.83 0.89 -13.15
N PRO A 129 -4.45 0.75 -14.34
CA PRO A 129 -5.45 -0.30 -14.61
C PRO A 129 -4.92 -1.73 -14.45
N ALA A 130 -3.62 -1.92 -14.60
CA ALA A 130 -2.96 -3.22 -14.43
C ALA A 130 -2.87 -3.66 -12.96
N VAL A 131 -3.03 -2.75 -11.99
CA VAL A 131 -3.05 -3.09 -10.56
C VAL A 131 -4.34 -3.84 -10.24
N ARG A 132 -4.19 -5.09 -9.76
CA ARG A 132 -5.31 -5.92 -9.32
C ARG A 132 -5.80 -5.45 -7.94
N PRO A 133 -7.05 -4.93 -7.78
CA PRO A 133 -7.53 -4.39 -6.52
C PRO A 133 -7.42 -5.37 -5.34
N ARG A 134 -7.73 -6.65 -5.56
CA ARG A 134 -7.64 -7.70 -4.52
C ARG A 134 -6.24 -7.84 -3.93
N ARG A 135 -5.19 -7.76 -4.76
CA ARG A 135 -3.80 -7.86 -4.30
C ARG A 135 -3.40 -6.63 -3.47
N TRP A 136 -3.85 -5.45 -3.87
CA TRP A 136 -3.62 -4.21 -3.12
C TRP A 136 -4.30 -4.24 -1.75
N ILE A 137 -5.56 -4.65 -1.71
CA ILE A 137 -6.35 -4.78 -0.47
C ILE A 137 -5.69 -5.79 0.47
N ALA A 138 -5.39 -7.00 -0.03
CA ALA A 138 -4.77 -8.04 0.79
C ALA A 138 -3.38 -7.63 1.33
N ALA A 139 -2.56 -6.97 0.50
CA ALA A 139 -1.26 -6.47 0.92
C ALA A 139 -1.39 -5.40 2.02
N THR A 140 -2.34 -4.47 1.88
CA THR A 140 -2.58 -3.41 2.87
C THR A 140 -3.14 -3.97 4.17
N ALA A 141 -4.11 -4.89 4.08
CA ALA A 141 -4.69 -5.59 5.23
C ALA A 141 -3.66 -6.42 6.01
N GLY A 142 -2.84 -7.21 5.31
CA GLY A 142 -1.78 -8.00 5.92
C GLY A 142 -0.72 -7.13 6.60
N ALA A 143 -0.32 -6.03 5.96
CA ALA A 143 0.62 -5.09 6.56
C ALA A 143 0.06 -4.36 7.78
N ALA A 144 -1.22 -3.97 7.76
CA ALA A 144 -1.88 -3.38 8.91
C ALA A 144 -1.96 -4.36 10.09
N CYS A 145 -2.28 -5.64 9.84
CA CYS A 145 -2.21 -6.68 10.87
C CYS A 145 -0.81 -6.78 11.51
N VAL A 146 0.24 -6.78 10.69
CA VAL A 146 1.64 -6.75 11.18
C VAL A 146 1.92 -5.47 11.97
N ALA A 147 1.50 -4.31 11.48
CA ALA A 147 1.68 -3.03 12.17
C ALA A 147 1.03 -3.04 13.57
N TRP A 148 -0.18 -3.62 13.70
CA TRP A 148 -0.85 -3.78 14.99
C TRP A 148 -0.12 -4.73 15.94
N LEU A 149 0.38 -5.86 15.43
CA LEU A 149 1.24 -6.75 16.23
C LEU A 149 2.50 -6.04 16.74
N LEU A 150 3.14 -5.25 15.88
CA LEU A 150 4.32 -4.45 16.26
C LEU A 150 3.95 -3.35 17.26
N GLY A 151 2.78 -2.72 17.10
CA GLY A 151 2.26 -1.72 18.04
C GLY A 151 2.05 -2.29 19.45
N LEU A 152 1.59 -3.54 19.56
CA LEU A 152 1.43 -4.23 20.85
C LEU A 152 2.77 -4.56 21.52
N LEU A 153 3.84 -4.71 20.76
CA LEU A 153 5.18 -4.95 21.31
C LEU A 153 5.76 -3.70 22.01
N LEU A 154 5.41 -2.49 21.57
CA LEU A 154 6.00 -1.25 22.13
C LEU A 154 5.75 -1.09 23.65
N PRO A 155 4.50 -1.19 24.15
CA PRO A 155 4.24 -1.14 25.60
C PRO A 155 4.94 -2.26 26.37
N LEU A 156 5.07 -3.45 25.78
CA LEU A 156 5.76 -4.58 26.43
C LEU A 156 7.26 -4.33 26.58
N LEU A 157 7.89 -3.71 25.58
CA LEU A 157 9.28 -3.28 25.68
C LEU A 157 9.46 -2.26 26.81
N ALA A 158 8.53 -1.30 26.95
CA ALA A 158 8.56 -0.30 28.01
C ALA A 158 8.43 -0.91 29.43
N VAL A 159 7.65 -1.98 29.58
CA VAL A 159 7.50 -2.68 30.87
C VAL A 159 8.71 -3.57 31.19
N ARG A 160 9.32 -4.21 30.17
CA ARG A 160 10.40 -5.19 30.36
C ARG A 160 11.79 -4.57 30.50
N VAL A 161 11.98 -3.35 30.01
CA VAL A 161 13.28 -2.68 30.01
C VAL A 161 13.31 -1.56 31.05
N PRO A 162 14.15 -1.66 32.10
CA PRO A 162 14.07 -0.80 33.27
C PRO A 162 14.58 0.64 33.09
N SER A 163 15.16 0.98 31.92
CA SER A 163 15.66 2.34 31.67
C SER A 163 15.25 2.90 30.31
N ALA A 164 14.89 4.18 30.30
CA ALA A 164 14.49 4.93 29.10
C ALA A 164 15.50 4.87 27.93
N PRO A 165 16.83 5.02 28.13
CA PRO A 165 17.77 4.91 27.01
C PRO A 165 17.86 3.48 26.46
N ALA A 166 17.70 2.46 27.30
CA ALA A 166 17.78 1.06 26.86
C ALA A 166 16.54 0.63 26.05
N VAL A 167 15.36 1.20 26.32
CA VAL A 167 14.15 0.92 25.53
C VAL A 167 14.11 1.70 24.22
N ALA A 168 14.81 2.83 24.13
CA ALA A 168 14.75 3.74 22.98
C ALA A 168 15.16 3.07 21.67
N VAL A 169 16.27 2.31 21.65
CA VAL A 169 16.75 1.65 20.43
C VAL A 169 15.79 0.54 19.97
N PRO A 170 15.37 -0.43 20.82
CA PRO A 170 14.35 -1.41 20.44
C PRO A 170 13.02 -0.78 20.00
N ALA A 171 12.54 0.24 20.70
CA ALA A 171 11.30 0.93 20.34
C ALA A 171 11.42 1.63 18.98
N ALA A 172 12.55 2.28 18.70
CA ALA A 172 12.81 2.89 17.40
C ALA A 172 12.86 1.85 16.27
N VAL A 173 13.47 0.68 16.50
CA VAL A 173 13.51 -0.42 15.53
C VAL A 173 12.11 -0.95 15.24
N VAL A 174 11.31 -1.23 16.28
CA VAL A 174 9.94 -1.72 16.10
C VAL A 174 9.04 -0.65 15.46
N GLY A 175 9.20 0.61 15.87
CA GLY A 175 8.50 1.74 15.26
C GLY A 175 8.84 1.92 13.78
N ALA A 176 10.12 1.79 13.41
CA ALA A 176 10.54 1.83 12.01
C ALA A 176 9.96 0.65 11.22
N ALA A 177 9.99 -0.57 11.77
CA ALA A 177 9.38 -1.74 11.15
C ALA A 177 7.88 -1.55 10.92
N LEU A 178 7.17 -0.98 11.91
CA LEU A 178 5.76 -0.63 11.83
C LEU A 178 5.52 0.35 10.67
N LEU A 179 6.25 1.47 10.62
CA LEU A 179 6.09 2.52 9.60
C LEU A 179 6.41 2.01 8.18
N LEU A 180 7.37 1.10 8.05
CA LEU A 180 7.80 0.55 6.76
C LEU A 180 6.87 -0.57 6.26
N SER A 181 6.16 -1.27 7.15
CA SER A 181 5.37 -2.47 6.81
C SER A 181 4.37 -2.25 5.67
N LEU A 182 3.53 -1.22 5.75
CA LEU A 182 2.51 -0.89 4.73
C LEU A 182 3.16 -0.53 3.39
N GLY A 183 4.16 0.35 3.42
CA GLY A 183 4.86 0.80 2.23
C GLY A 183 5.54 -0.36 1.49
N CYS A 184 6.18 -1.27 2.24
CA CYS A 184 6.82 -2.48 1.70
C CYS A 184 5.81 -3.42 1.04
N ALA A 185 4.70 -3.73 1.71
CA ALA A 185 3.67 -4.63 1.16
C ALA A 185 3.04 -4.05 -0.11
N GLN A 186 2.71 -2.75 -0.11
CA GLN A 186 2.15 -2.07 -1.27
C GLN A 186 3.17 -1.93 -2.42
N TRP A 187 4.45 -1.72 -2.09
CA TRP A 187 5.53 -1.70 -3.07
C TRP A 187 5.62 -3.00 -3.88
N TRP A 188 5.44 -4.17 -3.25
CA TRP A 188 5.42 -5.45 -3.96
C TRP A 188 4.37 -5.52 -5.07
N VAL A 189 3.24 -4.81 -4.89
CA VAL A 189 2.19 -4.70 -5.91
C VAL A 189 2.54 -3.67 -6.98
N LEU A 190 3.22 -2.57 -6.62
CA LEU A 190 3.57 -1.47 -7.54
C LEU A 190 4.83 -1.73 -8.36
N ARG A 191 5.78 -2.54 -7.88
CA ARG A 191 7.12 -2.67 -8.47
C ARG A 191 7.16 -3.09 -9.94
N GLY A 192 6.14 -3.81 -10.42
CA GLY A 192 6.01 -4.19 -11.82
C GLY A 192 5.26 -3.18 -12.69
N GLN A 193 4.70 -2.13 -12.11
CA GLN A 193 3.76 -1.21 -12.77
C GLN A 193 4.31 0.21 -12.92
N VAL A 194 5.14 0.65 -11.97
CA VAL A 194 5.67 2.02 -11.96
C VAL A 194 7.19 2.02 -11.75
N PRO A 195 7.94 2.82 -12.51
CA PRO A 195 9.38 2.96 -12.29
C PRO A 195 9.64 3.58 -10.92
N ARG A 196 10.72 3.13 -10.26
CA ARG A 196 11.12 3.64 -8.93
C ARG A 196 10.03 3.47 -7.86
N ALA A 197 9.20 2.41 -7.97
CA ALA A 197 8.17 2.09 -6.99
C ALA A 197 8.69 2.06 -5.54
N HIS A 198 9.97 1.77 -5.31
CA HIS A 198 10.58 1.75 -3.97
C HIS A 198 10.42 3.08 -3.20
N ARG A 199 10.28 4.21 -3.91
CA ARG A 199 10.01 5.52 -3.28
C ARG A 199 8.67 5.57 -2.56
N TRP A 200 7.73 4.69 -2.92
CA TRP A 200 6.46 4.51 -2.21
C TRP A 200 6.66 4.10 -0.76
N ILE A 201 7.70 3.30 -0.47
CA ILE A 201 8.00 2.82 0.89
C ILE A 201 8.30 4.01 1.80
N VAL A 202 9.27 4.84 1.39
CA VAL A 202 9.69 6.04 2.15
C VAL A 202 8.54 7.04 2.26
N ALA A 203 7.78 7.26 1.18
CA ALA A 203 6.64 8.17 1.21
C ALA A 203 5.54 7.71 2.16
N THR A 204 5.25 6.41 2.20
CA THR A 204 4.23 5.84 3.10
C THR A 204 4.68 5.93 4.55
N ALA A 205 5.93 5.59 4.84
CA ALA A 205 6.50 5.73 6.19
C ALA A 205 6.47 7.18 6.68
N ALA A 206 6.88 8.13 5.83
CA ALA A 206 6.84 9.56 6.15
C ALA A 206 5.40 10.07 6.35
N ALA A 207 4.45 9.59 5.55
CA ALA A 207 3.04 9.94 5.67
C ALA A 207 2.46 9.49 7.02
N TRP A 208 2.73 8.24 7.42
CA TRP A 208 2.30 7.71 8.72
C TRP A 208 2.97 8.38 9.89
N LEU A 209 4.28 8.66 9.80
CA LEU A 209 4.99 9.41 10.83
C LEU A 209 4.37 10.80 11.02
N ALA A 210 4.10 11.53 9.93
CA ALA A 210 3.43 12.82 9.98
C ALA A 210 2.00 12.72 10.52
N GLY A 211 1.25 11.71 10.10
CA GLY A 211 -0.10 11.45 10.59
C GLY A 211 -0.13 11.18 12.10
N LEU A 212 0.74 10.30 12.60
CA LEU A 212 0.87 10.01 14.02
C LEU A 212 1.30 11.24 14.83
N ALA A 213 2.19 12.07 14.28
CA ALA A 213 2.56 13.34 14.90
C ALA A 213 1.33 14.27 15.04
N VAL A 214 0.50 14.39 13.99
CA VAL A 214 -0.76 15.15 14.04
C VAL A 214 -1.73 14.53 15.05
N PHE A 215 -1.88 13.20 15.06
CA PHE A 215 -2.71 12.50 16.03
C PHE A 215 -2.30 12.87 17.46
N CYS A 216 -1.02 12.71 17.80
CA CYS A 216 -0.51 12.98 19.14
C CYS A 216 -0.63 14.47 19.50
N ALA A 217 -0.35 15.37 18.57
CA ALA A 217 -0.46 16.82 18.78
C ALA A 217 -1.90 17.28 19.10
N VAL A 218 -2.91 16.51 18.66
CA VAL A 218 -4.32 16.79 18.95
C VAL A 218 -4.80 16.00 20.18
N ALA A 219 -4.54 14.70 20.21
CA ALA A 219 -5.07 13.81 21.23
C ALA A 219 -4.43 14.04 22.60
N MET A 220 -3.10 14.17 22.68
CA MET A 220 -2.40 14.27 23.98
C MET A 220 -2.76 15.50 24.82
N PRO A 221 -2.85 16.74 24.27
CA PRO A 221 -3.23 17.89 25.07
C PRO A 221 -4.72 17.94 25.42
N LEU A 222 -5.58 17.24 24.67
CA LEU A 222 -7.02 17.21 24.93
C LEU A 222 -7.41 16.07 25.90
N TRP A 223 -6.67 14.97 25.91
CA TRP A 223 -6.95 13.82 26.76
C TRP A 223 -6.52 14.05 28.21
N HIS A 224 -7.43 13.75 29.14
CA HIS A 224 -7.17 13.83 30.57
C HIS A 224 -7.79 12.63 31.30
N PRO A 225 -7.17 12.12 32.39
CA PRO A 225 -7.79 11.11 33.24
C PRO A 225 -9.14 11.58 33.79
N GLY A 226 -10.12 10.67 33.85
CA GLY A 226 -11.47 10.97 34.39
C GLY A 226 -12.45 11.60 33.40
N GLN A 227 -12.06 11.84 32.14
CA GLN A 227 -12.97 12.30 31.10
C GLN A 227 -14.04 11.25 30.77
N SER A 228 -15.22 11.71 30.36
CA SER A 228 -16.30 10.81 29.92
C SER A 228 -15.89 10.02 28.67
N ALA A 229 -16.40 8.79 28.53
CA ALA A 229 -16.13 7.95 27.36
C ALA A 229 -16.49 8.64 26.03
N VAL A 230 -17.56 9.44 26.03
CA VAL A 230 -17.99 10.23 24.86
C VAL A 230 -16.95 11.28 24.48
N LEU A 231 -16.37 11.99 25.45
CA LEU A 231 -15.34 13.00 25.18
C LEU A 231 -14.05 12.34 24.67
N ILE A 232 -13.61 11.24 25.29
CA ILE A 232 -12.44 10.47 24.85
C ILE A 232 -12.64 9.97 23.41
N ALA A 233 -13.82 9.42 23.09
CA ALA A 233 -14.15 8.98 21.75
C ALA A 233 -14.16 10.14 20.75
N GLY A 234 -14.69 11.31 21.13
CA GLY A 234 -14.69 12.52 20.31
C GLY A 234 -13.29 13.03 19.98
N ILE A 235 -12.40 13.09 20.99
CA ILE A 235 -10.98 13.46 20.81
C ILE A 235 -10.29 12.46 19.87
N GLY A 236 -10.47 11.16 20.11
CA GLY A 236 -9.89 10.10 19.28
C GLY A 236 -10.38 10.16 17.84
N ALA A 237 -11.67 10.39 17.61
CA ALA A 237 -12.26 10.52 16.27
C ALA A 237 -11.71 11.74 15.52
N LEU A 238 -11.60 12.89 16.19
CA LEU A 238 -11.03 14.10 15.60
C LEU A 238 -9.55 13.90 15.24
N ALA A 239 -8.75 13.38 16.18
CA ALA A 239 -7.33 13.13 15.96
C ALA A 239 -7.10 12.09 14.86
N GLY A 240 -7.90 11.01 14.84
CA GLY A 240 -7.87 9.96 13.81
C GLY A 240 -8.23 10.49 12.42
N LEU A 241 -9.26 11.33 12.31
CA LEU A 241 -9.62 11.99 11.04
C LEU A 241 -8.49 12.88 10.51
N LEU A 242 -7.86 13.67 11.37
CA LEU A 242 -6.77 14.57 10.99
C LEU A 242 -5.50 13.79 10.60
N MET A 243 -5.20 12.70 11.31
CA MET A 243 -4.16 11.74 10.93
C MET A 243 -4.44 11.16 9.54
N ALA A 244 -5.64 10.62 9.32
CA ALA A 244 -6.07 10.05 8.05
C ALA A 244 -5.93 11.02 6.88
N ALA A 245 -6.39 12.27 7.07
CA ALA A 245 -6.28 13.33 6.09
C ALA A 245 -4.82 13.68 5.76
N THR A 246 -3.94 13.68 6.76
CA THR A 246 -2.51 13.95 6.61
C THR A 246 -1.83 12.82 5.82
N VAL A 247 -2.07 11.57 6.19
CA VAL A 247 -1.55 10.39 5.49
C VAL A 247 -2.02 10.39 4.03
N ALA A 248 -3.30 10.65 3.80
CA ALA A 248 -3.89 10.69 2.47
C ALA A 248 -3.28 11.80 1.61
N ALA A 249 -3.02 12.99 2.17
CA ALA A 249 -2.44 14.11 1.43
C ALA A 249 -1.01 13.81 0.96
N VAL A 250 -0.17 13.28 1.87
CA VAL A 250 1.24 12.96 1.60
C VAL A 250 1.35 11.79 0.62
N THR A 251 0.60 10.71 0.83
CA THR A 251 0.60 9.54 -0.08
C THR A 251 0.02 9.90 -1.45
N GLY A 252 -1.00 10.75 -1.53
CA GLY A 252 -1.55 11.23 -2.79
C GLY A 252 -0.54 12.06 -3.59
N ALA A 253 0.22 12.93 -2.91
CA ALA A 253 1.27 13.71 -3.56
C ALA A 253 2.42 12.81 -4.05
N ALA A 254 2.79 11.79 -3.26
CA ALA A 254 3.77 10.80 -3.66
C ALA A 254 3.30 9.97 -4.88
N LEU A 255 2.01 9.61 -4.94
CA LEU A 255 1.43 8.90 -6.07
C LEU A 255 1.56 9.72 -7.36
N LEU A 256 1.18 11.00 -7.34
CA LEU A 256 1.34 11.88 -8.50
C LEU A 256 2.80 11.95 -8.97
N ARG A 257 3.75 12.09 -8.05
CA ARG A 257 5.19 12.13 -8.37
C ARG A 257 5.71 10.83 -9.00
N LEU A 258 5.09 9.70 -8.68
CA LEU A 258 5.40 8.40 -9.31
C LEU A 258 4.80 8.31 -10.72
N LEU A 259 3.59 8.88 -10.93
CA LEU A 259 2.89 8.86 -12.22
C LEU A 259 3.47 9.86 -13.23
N ASP A 260 3.99 11.00 -12.80
CA ASP A 260 4.43 12.09 -13.68
C ASP A 260 5.79 11.85 -14.39
N ARG A 261 6.50 10.73 -14.13
CA ARG A 261 7.84 10.47 -14.70
C ARG A 261 8.00 9.32 -15.75
N PRO A 262 7.17 9.19 -16.81
CA PRO A 262 7.40 8.19 -17.87
C PRO A 262 7.80 8.76 -19.26
N ALA A 263 8.20 10.04 -19.41
CA ALA A 263 8.40 10.63 -20.75
C ALA A 263 9.86 10.92 -21.18
N ASP A 264 10.82 10.99 -20.26
CA ASP A 264 12.18 11.47 -20.61
C ASP A 264 13.13 10.35 -21.09
N ALA A 265 12.81 9.08 -20.83
CA ALA A 265 13.65 7.94 -21.25
C ALA A 265 13.50 7.61 -22.75
N SER A 266 12.32 7.82 -23.33
CA SER A 266 12.09 7.64 -24.77
C SER A 266 12.69 8.74 -25.64
N ALA A 267 13.10 9.86 -25.05
CA ALA A 267 13.77 10.96 -25.76
C ALA A 267 15.28 10.74 -25.94
N VAL A 268 15.90 9.90 -25.12
CA VAL A 268 17.32 9.54 -25.24
C VAL A 268 17.55 8.50 -26.34
N ASP A 269 16.54 7.68 -26.63
CA ASP A 269 16.58 6.64 -27.67
C ASP A 269 16.21 7.15 -29.08
N GLN A 270 15.84 8.44 -29.21
CA GLN A 270 15.65 9.11 -30.50
C GLN A 270 16.89 9.90 -30.95
N ARG A 271 18.11 9.56 -30.46
CA ARG A 271 19.32 10.06 -31.10
C ARG A 271 19.32 9.53 -32.54
N PRO A 272 19.36 10.40 -33.57
CA PRO A 272 19.37 9.95 -34.95
C PRO A 272 20.54 8.99 -35.16
N ALA A 273 20.27 7.86 -35.79
CA ALA A 273 21.29 6.88 -36.14
C ALA A 273 22.45 7.61 -36.84
N PRO A 274 23.71 7.26 -36.53
CA PRO A 274 24.85 7.86 -37.21
C PRO A 274 24.68 7.69 -38.72
N PRO A 275 25.00 8.72 -39.53
CA PRO A 275 24.81 8.66 -40.98
C PRO A 275 25.53 7.44 -41.54
N HIS A 276 24.80 6.62 -42.32
CA HIS A 276 25.37 5.50 -43.06
C HIS A 276 26.48 6.02 -43.98
N THR A 277 27.74 5.85 -43.57
CA THR A 277 28.90 6.00 -44.45
C THR A 277 28.80 4.92 -45.52
N SER A 278 28.48 5.34 -46.75
CA SER A 278 28.47 4.43 -47.89
C SER A 278 29.90 3.94 -48.18
N PRO A 279 30.10 2.64 -48.47
CA PRO A 279 31.43 2.13 -48.79
C PRO A 279 31.95 2.74 -50.11
N PRO A 280 33.26 2.95 -50.24
CA PRO A 280 33.87 3.49 -51.45
C PRO A 280 33.65 2.53 -52.64
N ARG A 281 33.20 3.06 -53.77
CA ARG A 281 33.14 2.31 -55.04
C ARG A 281 34.56 2.14 -55.56
N THR A 282 35.05 0.91 -55.63
CA THR A 282 36.27 0.56 -56.36
C THR A 282 35.99 0.58 -57.85
N SER A 283 36.85 1.28 -58.61
CA SER A 283 36.84 1.37 -60.07
C SER A 283 37.70 0.27 -60.68
#